data_AF-X1TY78-F1
#
_entry.id   AF-X1TY78-F1
#
_cell.length_a   1.000
_cell.length_b   1.000
_cell.length_c   1.000
_cell.angle_alpha   90.00
_cell.angle_beta   90.00
_cell.angle_gamma   90.00
#
_symmetry.space_group_name_H-M   'P 1'
#
loop_
_entity.id
_entity.type
_entity.pdbx_description
1 polymer ?
#
loop_
_entity_poly.entity_id
_entity_poly.type
_entity_poly.pdbx_seq_one_letter_code
_entity_poly.pdbx_strand_id
1 'polypeptide(L)' 'VYNHHTWGLSDTLIDLQHHFHNLIISTMHLHMDEDNCLEVLVVKGMVDKIKTIADKLISTRGVKHGKLTMTTTGKELS' A
#
# COMPACT_ATOMS: atom_id res chain seq x y z
N VAL A 1 -3.76 3.19 -6.49
CA VAL A 1 -3.74 3.77 -7.85
C VAL A 1 -3.23 5.19 -7.77
N TYR A 2 -2.22 5.50 -8.55
CA TYR A 2 -1.63 6.85 -8.63
C TYR A 2 -1.06 7.12 -10.02
N ASN A 3 -0.75 8.39 -10.33
CA ASN A 3 -0.03 8.73 -11.55
C ASN A 3 1.49 8.76 -11.27
N HIS A 4 2.29 7.95 -11.96
CA HIS A 4 3.74 7.83 -11.72
C HIS A 4 4.55 9.03 -12.25
N HIS A 5 4.00 9.86 -13.14
CA HIS A 5 4.55 11.16 -13.52
C HIS A 5 4.36 12.24 -12.42
N THR A 6 3.61 11.94 -11.35
CA THR A 6 3.47 12.86 -10.21
C THR A 6 4.81 12.98 -9.49
N TRP A 7 5.44 14.16 -9.60
CA TRP A 7 6.77 14.40 -9.06
C TRP A 7 6.88 14.07 -7.57
N GLY A 8 7.83 13.21 -7.21
CA GLY A 8 8.13 12.79 -5.84
C GLY A 8 7.12 11.83 -5.19
N LEU A 9 6.02 11.47 -5.88
CA LEU A 9 5.01 10.59 -5.29
C LEU A 9 5.52 9.16 -5.10
N SER A 10 6.15 8.58 -6.13
CA SER A 10 6.70 7.22 -6.06
C SER A 10 7.73 7.10 -4.94
N ASP A 11 8.63 8.08 -4.82
CA ASP A 11 9.64 8.13 -3.75
C ASP A 11 8.97 8.24 -2.36
N THR A 12 7.96 9.11 -2.22
CA THR A 12 7.22 9.25 -0.95
C THR A 12 6.52 7.95 -0.55
N LEU A 13 5.93 7.23 -1.51
CA LEU A 13 5.28 5.95 -1.26
C LEU A 13 6.30 4.86 -0.90
N ILE A 14 7.44 4.82 -1.58
CA ILE A 14 8.55 3.90 -1.27
C ILE A 14 9.08 4.20 0.14
N ASP A 15 9.35 5.44 0.49
CA ASP A 15 9.83 5.82 1.82
C ASP A 15 8.84 5.39 2.91
N LEU A 16 7.54 5.61 2.71
CA LEU A 16 6.52 5.09 3.63
C LEU A 16 6.58 3.57 3.75
N GLN A 17 6.71 2.85 2.64
CA GLN A 17 6.84 1.39 2.66
C GLN A 17 8.08 0.95 3.44
N HIS A 18 9.23 1.60 3.24
CA HIS A 18 10.47 1.30 3.96
C HIS A 18 10.36 1.53 5.47
N HIS A 19 9.66 2.58 5.91
CA HIS A 19 9.41 2.83 7.34
C HIS A 19 8.59 1.72 8.01
N PHE A 20 7.76 1.00 7.24
CA PHE A 20 6.91 -0.09 7.73
C PHE A 20 7.30 -1.46 7.14
N HIS A 21 8.55 -1.63 6.69
CA HIS A 21 9.02 -2.85 6.00
C HIS A 21 8.77 -4.13 6.81
N ASN A 22 8.76 -4.04 8.14
CA ASN A 22 8.51 -5.18 9.03
C ASN A 22 7.06 -5.73 8.95
N LEU A 23 6.13 -4.95 8.40
CA LEU A 23 4.73 -5.35 8.21
C LEU A 23 4.43 -5.76 6.76
N ILE A 24 5.28 -5.37 5.81
CA ILE A 24 5.08 -5.61 4.37
C ILE A 24 5.77 -6.92 3.99
N ILE A 25 4.98 -7.86 3.48
CA ILE A 25 5.49 -9.14 2.98
C ILE A 25 5.98 -8.96 1.54
N SER A 26 5.20 -8.29 0.71
CA SER A 26 5.52 -8.03 -0.69
C SER A 26 4.72 -6.86 -1.24
N THR A 27 5.26 -6.26 -2.30
CA THR A 27 4.58 -5.23 -3.08
C THR A 27 4.57 -5.68 -4.55
N MET A 28 3.42 -5.58 -5.19
CA MET A 28 3.25 -5.76 -6.63
C MET A 28 2.90 -4.41 -7.25
N HIS A 29 3.61 -4.03 -8.30
CA HIS A 29 3.37 -2.80 -9.05
C HIS A 29 3.00 -3.16 -10.50
N LEU A 30 1.93 -2.57 -11.01
CA LEU A 30 1.44 -2.77 -12.37
C LEU A 30 1.26 -1.41 -13.05
N HIS A 31 1.87 -1.24 -14.21
CA HIS A 31 1.58 -0.12 -15.11
C HIS A 31 0.24 -0.42 -15.81
N MET A 32 -0.80 0.35 -15.52
CA MET A 32 -2.12 0.17 -16.12
C MET A 32 -2.23 0.86 -17.47
N ASP A 33 -1.60 2.02 -17.59
CA ASP A 33 -1.50 2.82 -18.81
C ASP A 33 -0.27 3.75 -18.72
N GLU A 34 -0.14 4.69 -19.66
CA GLU A 34 0.99 5.63 -19.73
C GLU A 34 1.19 6.44 -18.46
N ASP A 35 0.12 6.77 -17.74
CA ASP A 35 0.16 7.62 -16.55
C ASP A 35 -0.02 6.85 -15.26
N ASN A 36 -0.84 5.80 -15.26
CA ASN A 36 -1.38 5.21 -14.04
C ASN A 36 -0.70 3.91 -13.64
N CYS A 37 -0.37 3.82 -12.35
CA CYS A 37 0.09 2.60 -11.72
C CYS A 37 -0.91 2.10 -10.68
N LEU A 38 -1.05 0.78 -10.61
CA LEU A 38 -1.69 0.07 -9.51
C LEU A 38 -0.60 -0.59 -8.66
N GLU A 39 -0.66 -0.35 -7.35
CA GLU A 39 0.14 -1.08 -6.39
C GLU A 39 -0.75 -1.91 -5.46
N VAL A 40 -0.31 -3.14 -5.20
CA VAL A 40 -0.91 -4.07 -4.24
C VAL A 40 0.14 -4.44 -3.23
N LEU A 41 -0.07 -4.06 -1.97
CA LEU A 41 0.81 -4.39 -0.85
C LEU A 41 0.19 -5.53 -0.05
N VAL A 42 0.93 -6.62 0.09
CA VAL A 42 0.57 -7.72 0.99
C VAL A 42 1.20 -7.43 2.34
N VAL A 43 0.37 -7.28 3.38
CA VAL A 43 0.82 -6.93 4.73
C VAL A 43 0.32 -7.94 5.77
N LYS A 44 1.07 -8.08 6.87
CA LYS A 44 0.70 -8.95 7.99
C LYS A 44 1.19 -8.37 9.31
N GLY A 45 0.31 -8.35 10.30
CA GLY A 45 0.62 -7.81 11.62
C GLY A 45 -0.64 -7.48 12.41
N MET A 46 -0.46 -6.70 13.49
CA MET A 46 -1.56 -6.23 14.32
C MET A 46 -2.45 -5.25 13.55
N VAL A 47 -3.77 -5.35 13.74
CA VAL A 47 -4.78 -4.57 13.01
C VAL A 47 -4.51 -3.06 13.07
N ASP A 48 -4.17 -2.52 14.23
CA ASP A 48 -3.94 -1.07 14.39
C ASP A 48 -2.72 -0.59 13.58
N LYS A 49 -1.67 -1.43 13.50
CA LYS A 49 -0.48 -1.13 12.71
C LYS A 49 -0.78 -1.20 11.21
N ILE A 50 -1.56 -2.20 10.77
CA ILE A 50 -2.01 -2.34 9.37
C ILE A 50 -2.89 -1.15 8.96
N LYS A 51 -3.84 -0.74 9.80
CA LYS A 51 -4.67 0.45 9.54
C LYS A 51 -3.80 1.70 9.44
N THR A 52 -2.85 1.88 10.35
CA THR A 52 -1.94 3.04 10.34
C THR A 52 -1.16 3.17 9.02
N ILE A 53 -0.55 2.09 8.52
CA ILE A 53 0.18 2.14 7.24
C ILE A 53 -0.78 2.37 6.07
N ALA A 54 -1.93 1.70 6.06
CA ALA A 54 -2.91 1.87 4.99
C ALA A 54 -3.44 3.30 4.92
N ASP A 55 -3.79 3.90 6.06
CA ASP A 55 -4.28 5.27 6.15
C ASP A 55 -3.21 6.24 5.63
N LYS A 56 -1.93 6.07 6.00
CA LYS A 56 -0.81 6.89 5.50
C LYS A 56 -0.63 6.77 3.99
N LEU A 57 -0.61 5.55 3.45
CA LEU A 57 -0.45 5.32 2.02
C LEU A 57 -1.64 5.89 1.23
N ILE A 58 -2.87 5.60 1.64
CA ILE A 58 -4.09 6.02 0.95
C ILE A 58 -4.26 7.55 1.02
N SER A 59 -3.91 8.19 2.13
CA SER A 59 -4.00 9.64 2.32
C SER A 59 -2.85 10.43 1.69
N THR A 60 -1.84 9.76 1.13
CA THR A 60 -0.69 10.44 0.50
C THR A 60 -1.17 11.25 -0.70
N ARG A 61 -0.86 12.56 -0.72
CA ARG A 61 -1.25 13.47 -1.81
C ARG A 61 -0.75 12.94 -3.15
N GLY A 62 -1.67 12.73 -4.10
CA GLY A 62 -1.37 12.17 -5.42
C GLY A 62 -1.83 10.73 -5.60
N VAL A 63 -2.13 10.03 -4.50
CA VAL A 63 -2.89 8.77 -4.57
C VAL A 63 -4.32 9.07 -4.99
N LYS A 64 -4.71 8.54 -6.15
CA LYS A 64 -6.04 8.73 -6.74
C LYS A 64 -7.09 7.88 -6.04
N HIS A 65 -6.71 6.65 -5.69
CA HIS A 65 -7.58 5.68 -5.03
C HIS A 65 -6.76 4.63 -4.29
N GLY A 66 -7.23 4.23 -3.11
CA GLY A 66 -6.71 3.10 -2.38
C GLY A 66 -7.78 2.51 -1.44
N LYS A 67 -7.64 1.23 -1.11
CA LYS A 67 -8.57 0.49 -0.25
C LYS A 67 -7.79 -0.51 0.60
N LEU A 68 -8.08 -0.52 1.89
CA LEU A 68 -7.64 -1.59 2.79
C LEU A 68 -8.66 -2.72 2.77
N THR A 69 -8.20 -3.93 2.43
CA THR A 69 -8.98 -5.17 2.60
C THR A 69 -8.26 -6.02 3.63
N MET A 70 -8.95 -6.39 4.72
CA MET A 70 -8.39 -7.20 5.79
C MET A 70 -9.01 -8.58 5.79
N THR A 71 -8.22 -9.57 6.19
CA THR A 71 -8.65 -10.95 6.39
C THR A 71 -7.83 -11.60 7.51
N THR A 72 -8.17 -12.83 7.88
CA THR A 72 -7.43 -13.62 8.86
C THR A 72 -6.49 -14.60 8.17
N THR A 73 -5.53 -15.14 8.93
CA THR A 73 -4.65 -16.23 8.48
C THR A 73 -5.37 -17.58 8.36
N GLY A 74 -6.66 -17.64 8.70
CA GLY A 74 -7.48 -18.85 8.62
C GLY A 74 -7.29 -19.83 9.78
N LYS A 75 -6.32 -19.61 10.67
CA LYS A 75 -6.01 -20.50 11.81
C LYS A 75 -7.18 -20.70 12.79
N GLU A 76 -8.11 -19.75 12.87
CA GLU A 76 -9.28 -19.79 13.78
C GLU A 76 -10.62 -19.82 13.02
N LEU A 77 -10.62 -20.20 11.74
CA LEU A 77 -11.83 -20.31 10.92
C LEU A 77 -12.36 -21.75 10.77
N SER A 78 -11.87 -22.68 11.60
CA SER A 78 -12.30 -24.09 11.61
C SER A 78 -13.58 -24.31 12.40
#